data_AF-A0A1B7MJL5-F1
#
_entry.id   AF-A0A1B7MJL5-F1
#
_cell.length_a   1.000
_cell.length_b   1.000
_cell.length_c   1.000
_cell.angle_alpha   90.00
_cell.angle_beta   90.00
_cell.angle_gamma   90.00
#
_symmetry.space_group_name_H-M   'P 1'
#
loop_
_entity.id
_entity.type
_entity.pdbx_description
1 polymer ?
#
loop_
_entity_poly.entity_id
_entity_poly.type
_entity_poly.pdbx_seq_one_letter_code
_entity_poly.pdbx_strand_id
1 'polypeptide(L)'
;MSPPDVSDLLDSLPVEFSQKLKGHINQALLEITRPNSASQFAQNAPALAKLREVIAQGDSKDDIEFLRQFRALVPITSYEHYEPFIAKFFADPCREIDVKNMFAPGLPYFLAITSATSGKVPKIFPQYLSLPQYWHHSTMTIPSSEGTVFAPYFLKLPNFWKAPKIHLEDGQSSQSLAVSSASGGWMRMSMNWDFEHDIDRLDLWGKPVTSCSALFN
;
A
#
# COMPACT_ATOMS: atom_id res chain seq x y z
N MET A 1 22.06 12.24 22.99
CA MET A 1 22.84 12.03 21.75
C MET A 1 21.95 12.41 20.59
N SER A 2 22.27 13.49 19.89
CA SER A 2 21.58 13.85 18.65
C SER A 2 21.91 12.81 17.58
N PRO A 3 20.97 12.42 16.72
CA PRO A 3 21.30 11.56 15.58
C PRO A 3 22.33 12.29 14.69
N PRO A 4 23.30 11.56 14.10
CA PRO A 4 24.23 12.15 13.15
C PRO A 4 23.45 12.73 11.96
N ASP A 5 23.91 13.87 11.47
CA ASP A 5 23.27 14.57 10.36
C ASP A 5 23.36 13.69 9.10
N VAL A 6 22.27 13.57 8.34
CA VAL A 6 22.19 12.62 7.20
C VAL A 6 23.23 12.96 6.12
N SER A 7 23.68 14.21 6.06
CA SER A 7 24.80 14.66 5.23
C SER A 7 26.10 13.93 5.54
N ASP A 8 26.44 13.74 6.82
CA ASP A 8 27.72 13.15 7.24
C ASP A 8 27.90 11.71 6.74
N LEU A 9 26.79 10.99 6.57
CA LEU A 9 26.81 9.60 6.13
C LEU A 9 27.01 9.47 4.61
N LEU A 10 26.41 10.38 3.83
CA LEU A 10 26.57 10.41 2.37
C LEU A 10 27.94 10.93 1.94
N ASP A 11 28.53 11.81 2.73
CA ASP A 11 29.87 12.36 2.51
C ASP A 11 31.00 11.36 2.87
N SER A 12 30.67 10.34 3.66
CA SER A 12 31.59 9.23 3.99
C SER A 12 31.71 8.17 2.88
N LEU A 13 30.83 8.20 1.88
CA LEU A 13 30.84 7.24 0.78
C LEU A 13 31.86 7.65 -0.30
N PRO A 14 32.58 6.70 -0.91
CA PRO A 14 33.35 7.00 -2.11
C PRO A 14 32.48 7.63 -3.19
N VAL A 15 33.03 8.62 -3.91
CA VAL A 15 32.29 9.45 -4.88
C VAL A 15 31.49 8.62 -5.87
N GLU A 16 32.06 7.52 -6.38
CA GLU A 16 31.40 6.61 -7.31
C GLU A 16 30.14 5.96 -6.69
N PHE A 17 30.20 5.50 -5.45
CA PHE A 17 29.05 4.92 -4.76
C PHE A 17 27.98 5.95 -4.46
N SER A 18 28.38 7.17 -4.05
CA SER A 18 27.46 8.29 -3.82
C SER A 18 26.71 8.66 -5.12
N GLN A 19 27.42 8.74 -6.25
CA GLN A 19 26.83 9.01 -7.56
C GLN A 19 25.88 7.89 -7.99
N LYS A 20 26.28 6.62 -7.85
CA LYS A 20 25.43 5.47 -8.17
C LYS A 20 24.16 5.44 -7.34
N LEU A 21 24.27 5.68 -6.03
CA LEU A 21 23.11 5.74 -5.13
C LEU A 21 22.17 6.89 -5.51
N LYS A 22 22.69 8.08 -5.79
CA LYS A 22 21.90 9.22 -6.27
C LYS A 22 21.16 8.89 -7.58
N GLY A 23 21.85 8.25 -8.53
CA GLY A 23 21.26 7.78 -9.77
C GLY A 23 20.11 6.79 -9.54
N HIS A 24 20.33 5.79 -8.69
CA HIS A 24 19.30 4.80 -8.34
C HIS A 24 18.07 5.45 -7.66
N ILE A 25 18.28 6.36 -6.70
CA ILE A 25 17.19 7.07 -6.02
C ILE A 25 16.41 7.95 -7.00
N ASN A 26 17.10 8.66 -7.90
CA ASN A 26 16.45 9.46 -8.94
C ASN A 26 15.58 8.61 -9.85
N GLN A 27 16.12 7.49 -10.31
CA GLN A 27 15.41 6.54 -11.16
C GLN A 27 14.17 5.98 -10.45
N ALA A 28 14.33 5.56 -9.19
CA ALA A 28 13.22 5.02 -8.42
C ALA A 28 12.12 6.05 -8.17
N LEU A 29 12.51 7.30 -7.89
CA LEU A 29 11.57 8.38 -7.72
C LEU A 29 10.79 8.65 -9.01
N LEU A 30 11.43 8.64 -10.18
CA LEU A 30 10.76 8.79 -11.48
C LEU A 30 9.77 7.66 -11.75
N GLU A 31 10.18 6.43 -11.54
CA GLU A 31 9.35 5.24 -11.77
C GLU A 31 8.10 5.19 -10.91
N ILE A 32 8.15 5.78 -9.71
CA ILE A 32 6.99 5.93 -8.84
C ILE A 32 6.15 7.12 -9.26
N THR A 33 6.77 8.28 -9.48
CA THR A 33 6.04 9.55 -9.59
C THR A 33 5.44 9.77 -10.98
N ARG A 34 6.08 9.31 -12.05
CA ARG A 34 5.58 9.46 -13.42
C ARG A 34 4.26 8.70 -13.66
N PRO A 35 4.16 7.39 -13.36
CA PRO A 35 2.89 6.68 -13.57
C PRO A 35 1.78 7.19 -12.65
N ASN A 36 2.15 7.65 -11.45
CA ASN A 36 1.20 8.11 -10.44
C ASN A 36 0.79 9.58 -10.60
N SER A 37 1.41 10.35 -11.51
CA SER A 37 1.06 11.76 -11.72
C SER A 37 -0.34 11.93 -12.30
N ALA A 38 -0.88 10.91 -12.96
CA ALA A 38 -2.25 10.88 -13.47
C ALA A 38 -3.27 10.31 -12.46
N SER A 39 -2.84 9.89 -11.27
CA SER A 39 -3.74 9.36 -10.24
C SER A 39 -4.75 10.40 -9.76
N GLN A 40 -5.89 9.94 -9.24
CA GLN A 40 -6.90 10.85 -8.70
C GLN A 40 -6.33 11.72 -7.58
N PHE A 41 -5.46 11.18 -6.72
CA PHE A 41 -4.79 11.94 -5.68
C PHE A 41 -3.90 13.03 -6.28
N ALA A 42 -3.05 12.70 -7.26
CA ALA A 42 -2.18 13.69 -7.90
C ALA A 42 -2.96 14.81 -8.59
N GLN A 43 -4.11 14.49 -9.17
CA GLN A 43 -4.94 15.45 -9.89
C GLN A 43 -5.80 16.33 -8.97
N ASN A 44 -6.26 15.81 -7.83
CA ASN A 44 -7.26 16.49 -7.01
C ASN A 44 -6.75 16.95 -5.64
N ALA A 45 -5.61 16.46 -5.15
CA ALA A 45 -5.08 16.87 -3.86
C ALA A 45 -4.62 18.34 -3.89
N PRO A 46 -5.10 19.20 -2.96
CA PRO A 46 -4.64 20.59 -2.86
C PRO A 46 -3.13 20.71 -2.66
N ALA A 47 -2.54 19.77 -1.89
CA ALA A 47 -1.11 19.73 -1.62
C ALA A 47 -0.23 19.60 -2.88
N LEU A 48 -0.78 19.10 -3.99
CA LEU A 48 -0.05 18.87 -5.24
C LEU A 48 -0.41 19.88 -6.34
N ALA A 49 -1.19 20.91 -6.02
CA ALA A 49 -1.67 21.88 -7.01
C ALA A 49 -0.54 22.59 -7.77
N LYS A 50 0.47 23.08 -7.06
CA LYS A 50 1.61 23.77 -7.67
C LYS A 50 2.41 22.89 -8.62
N LEU A 51 2.65 21.63 -8.23
CA LEU A 51 3.35 20.67 -9.10
C LEU A 51 2.54 20.43 -10.38
N ARG A 52 1.23 20.23 -10.26
CA ARG A 52 0.34 20.00 -11.41
C ARG A 52 0.33 21.19 -12.37
N GLU A 53 0.31 22.41 -11.87
CA GLU A 53 0.37 23.63 -12.70
C GLU A 53 1.67 23.70 -13.51
N VAL A 54 2.81 23.42 -12.89
CA VAL A 54 4.12 23.42 -13.57
C VAL A 54 4.21 22.31 -14.61
N ILE A 55 3.72 21.10 -14.29
CA ILE A 55 3.69 19.99 -15.25
C ILE A 55 2.82 20.33 -16.47
N ALA A 56 1.70 21.03 -16.28
CA ALA A 56 0.81 21.42 -17.37
C ALA A 56 1.41 22.51 -18.29
N GLN A 57 2.35 23.32 -17.78
CA GLN A 57 2.98 24.43 -18.51
C GLN A 57 4.32 24.05 -19.15
N GLY A 58 5.02 23.05 -18.62
CA GLY A 58 6.35 22.65 -19.08
C GLY A 58 6.35 21.51 -20.11
N ASP A 59 7.54 21.23 -20.66
CA ASP A 59 7.76 19.97 -21.37
C ASP A 59 7.78 18.82 -20.35
N SER A 60 6.68 18.08 -20.32
CA SER A 60 6.48 16.92 -19.45
C SER A 60 7.57 15.84 -19.61
N LYS A 61 8.46 15.89 -20.61
CA LYS A 61 9.40 14.80 -20.94
C LYS A 61 10.79 14.92 -20.34
N ASP A 62 11.18 16.09 -19.81
CA ASP A 62 12.48 16.21 -19.13
C ASP A 62 12.40 15.65 -17.70
N ASP A 63 13.06 14.52 -17.48
CA ASP A 63 13.11 13.83 -16.19
C ASP A 63 13.94 14.57 -15.14
N ILE A 64 15.00 15.29 -15.55
CA ILE A 64 15.85 16.04 -14.62
C ILE A 64 15.06 17.22 -14.07
N GLU A 65 14.44 17.99 -14.96
CA GLU A 65 13.62 19.13 -14.57
C GLU A 65 12.38 18.69 -13.77
N PHE A 66 11.71 17.61 -14.18
CA PHE A 66 10.59 17.06 -13.43
C PHE A 66 10.98 16.68 -11.99
N LEU A 67 12.10 15.97 -11.79
CA LEU A 67 12.57 15.61 -10.44
C LEU A 67 12.93 16.86 -9.61
N ARG A 68 13.51 17.88 -10.24
CA ARG A 68 13.82 19.15 -9.58
C ARG A 68 12.54 19.82 -9.08
N GLN A 69 11.53 19.90 -9.93
CA GLN A 69 10.22 20.49 -9.59
C GLN A 69 9.49 19.67 -8.54
N PHE A 70 9.50 18.33 -8.65
CA PHE A 70 8.91 17.44 -7.66
C PHE A 70 9.47 17.72 -6.26
N ARG A 71 10.81 17.76 -6.12
CA ARG A 71 11.46 18.03 -4.82
C ARG A 71 11.18 19.42 -4.28
N ALA A 72 11.03 20.41 -5.15
CA ALA A 72 10.79 21.79 -4.75
C ALA A 72 9.33 22.07 -4.37
N LEU A 73 8.38 21.38 -5.02
CA LEU A 73 6.96 21.74 -4.97
C LEU A 73 6.10 20.75 -4.20
N VAL A 74 6.51 19.50 -4.03
CA VAL A 74 5.76 18.50 -3.27
C VAL A 74 6.08 18.67 -1.78
N PRO A 75 5.11 19.10 -0.96
CA PRO A 75 5.33 19.23 0.47
C PRO A 75 5.39 17.86 1.13
N ILE A 76 6.05 17.79 2.29
CA ILE A 76 5.87 16.67 3.21
C ILE A 76 4.43 16.72 3.73
N THR A 77 3.69 15.63 3.52
CA THR A 77 2.27 15.51 3.89
C THR A 77 2.09 14.63 5.12
N SER A 78 0.92 14.76 5.74
CA SER A 78 0.45 13.91 6.82
C SER A 78 -0.74 13.05 6.37
N TYR A 79 -1.12 12.05 7.16
CA TYR A 79 -2.18 11.10 6.80
C TYR A 79 -3.54 11.79 6.51
N GLU A 80 -3.79 12.91 7.18
CA GLU A 80 -5.01 13.71 7.05
C GLU A 80 -5.22 14.24 5.61
N HIS A 81 -4.13 14.37 4.83
CA HIS A 81 -4.22 14.75 3.42
C HIS A 81 -4.73 13.60 2.54
N TYR A 82 -4.51 12.35 2.95
CA TYR A 82 -4.89 11.14 2.23
C TYR A 82 -6.25 10.61 2.67
N GLU A 83 -6.64 10.86 3.93
CA GLU A 83 -7.85 10.35 4.55
C GLU A 83 -9.13 10.55 3.71
N PRO A 84 -9.41 11.73 3.11
CA PRO A 84 -10.61 11.91 2.28
C PRO A 84 -10.64 11.01 1.04
N PHE A 85 -9.47 10.67 0.49
CA PHE A 85 -9.34 9.78 -0.66
C PHE A 85 -9.46 8.30 -0.24
N ILE A 86 -8.96 7.95 0.94
CA ILE A 86 -9.14 6.63 1.54
C ILE A 86 -10.60 6.36 1.89
N ALA A 87 -11.31 7.37 2.42
CA ALA A 87 -12.72 7.25 2.80
C ALA A 87 -13.62 6.84 1.63
N LYS A 88 -13.26 7.17 0.38
CA LYS A 88 -13.99 6.76 -0.82
C LYS A 88 -14.10 5.25 -0.97
N PHE A 89 -13.09 4.49 -0.53
CA PHE A 89 -13.16 3.03 -0.56
C PHE A 89 -14.27 2.50 0.36
N PHE A 90 -14.63 3.22 1.42
CA PHE A 90 -15.65 2.82 2.39
C PHE A 90 -17.01 3.49 2.16
N ALA A 91 -17.17 4.23 1.06
CA ALA A 91 -18.47 4.80 0.69
C ALA A 91 -19.47 3.69 0.31
N ASP A 92 -20.77 3.97 0.48
CA ASP A 92 -21.85 3.07 0.06
C ASP A 92 -22.83 3.82 -0.86
N PRO A 93 -22.89 3.51 -2.16
CA PRO A 93 -22.07 2.51 -2.86
C PRO A 93 -20.64 3.01 -3.15
N CYS A 94 -19.64 2.13 -3.06
CA CYS A 94 -18.29 2.41 -3.56
C CYS A 94 -18.21 2.00 -5.03
N ARG A 95 -18.20 2.96 -5.96
CA ARG A 95 -18.12 2.67 -7.40
C ARG A 95 -16.67 2.60 -7.86
N GLU A 96 -16.36 1.70 -8.78
CA GLU A 96 -15.01 1.53 -9.35
C GLU A 96 -14.43 2.85 -9.86
N ILE A 97 -15.21 3.63 -10.63
CA ILE A 97 -14.79 4.95 -11.15
C ILE A 97 -14.29 5.91 -10.05
N ASP A 98 -14.84 5.80 -8.83
CA ASP A 98 -14.50 6.67 -7.72
C ASP A 98 -13.19 6.28 -7.03
N VAL A 99 -12.70 5.05 -7.22
CA VAL A 99 -11.54 4.49 -6.49
C VAL A 99 -10.46 3.88 -7.39
N LYS A 100 -10.74 3.67 -8.67
CA LYS A 100 -9.77 3.25 -9.69
C LYS A 100 -8.78 4.36 -9.96
N ASN A 101 -7.50 4.00 -10.05
CA ASN A 101 -6.39 4.95 -10.20
C ASN A 101 -6.29 5.95 -9.02
N MET A 102 -6.75 5.59 -7.80
CA MET A 102 -6.80 6.53 -6.68
C MET A 102 -5.43 7.11 -6.33
N PHE A 103 -4.44 6.26 -6.04
CA PHE A 103 -3.07 6.68 -5.70
C PHE A 103 -2.02 6.15 -6.69
N ALA A 104 -2.34 5.07 -7.39
CA ALA A 104 -1.53 4.46 -8.44
C ALA A 104 -2.47 3.80 -9.47
N PRO A 105 -1.99 3.52 -10.70
CA PRO A 105 -2.79 2.86 -11.73
C PRO A 105 -3.48 1.58 -11.27
N GLY A 106 -4.74 1.40 -11.67
CA GLY A 106 -5.59 0.25 -11.34
C GLY A 106 -6.29 0.38 -9.98
N LEU A 107 -6.75 -0.76 -9.47
CA LEU A 107 -7.28 -0.91 -8.11
C LEU A 107 -6.18 -1.44 -7.19
N PRO A 108 -6.20 -1.07 -5.89
CA PRO A 108 -5.33 -1.73 -4.92
C PRO A 108 -5.72 -3.20 -4.77
N TYR A 109 -4.76 -4.03 -4.37
CA TYR A 109 -4.97 -5.45 -4.07
C TYR A 109 -5.60 -5.64 -2.70
N PHE A 110 -5.21 -4.81 -1.73
CA PHE A 110 -5.77 -4.79 -0.40
C PHE A 110 -5.52 -3.43 0.27
N LEU A 111 -6.21 -3.19 1.38
CA LEU A 111 -6.02 -2.05 2.26
C LEU A 111 -5.24 -2.50 3.50
N ALA A 112 -4.02 -1.97 3.67
CA ALA A 112 -3.17 -2.27 4.81
C ALA A 112 -3.52 -1.39 6.01
N ILE A 113 -3.87 -2.01 7.13
CA ILE A 113 -3.95 -1.37 8.43
C ILE A 113 -2.54 -1.32 9.04
N THR A 114 -2.14 -0.13 9.48
CA THR A 114 -0.91 0.04 10.25
C THR A 114 -1.22 0.12 11.73
N SER A 115 -0.26 -0.26 12.58
CA SER A 115 -0.35 -0.11 14.05
C SER A 115 -0.38 1.35 14.50
N ALA A 116 -0.06 2.29 13.61
CA ALA A 116 -0.14 3.72 13.86
C ALA A 116 -1.59 4.22 13.73
N THR A 117 -2.08 4.93 14.74
CA THR A 117 -3.39 5.57 14.73
C THR A 117 -3.29 7.04 14.34
N SER A 118 -4.26 7.58 13.60
CA SER A 118 -4.57 9.02 13.64
C SER A 118 -5.90 9.22 14.35
N GLY A 119 -5.95 10.10 15.35
CA GLY A 119 -7.22 10.40 16.04
C GLY A 119 -7.93 9.20 16.70
N LYS A 120 -7.20 8.14 17.08
CA LYS A 120 -7.72 6.84 17.60
C LYS A 120 -8.29 5.87 16.56
N VAL A 121 -8.19 6.18 15.27
CA VAL A 121 -8.54 5.28 14.16
C VAL A 121 -7.25 4.75 13.51
N PRO A 122 -7.14 3.45 13.22
CA PRO A 122 -5.98 2.93 12.50
C PRO A 122 -5.81 3.58 11.13
N LYS A 123 -4.57 3.92 10.75
CA LYS A 123 -4.27 4.44 9.41
C LYS A 123 -4.30 3.31 8.39
N ILE A 124 -4.92 3.58 7.25
CA ILE A 124 -5.14 2.62 6.18
C ILE A 124 -4.40 3.07 4.93
N PHE A 125 -3.64 2.17 4.32
CA PHE A 125 -2.86 2.45 3.12
C PHE A 125 -3.18 1.43 2.02
N PRO A 126 -3.66 1.84 0.84
CA PRO A 126 -3.93 0.94 -0.25
C PRO A 126 -2.61 0.39 -0.81
N GLN A 127 -2.55 -0.92 -0.99
CA GLN A 127 -1.38 -1.61 -1.49
C GLN A 127 -1.59 -2.00 -2.95
N TYR A 128 -0.75 -1.46 -3.81
CA TYR A 128 -0.71 -1.75 -5.24
C TYR A 128 0.47 -2.67 -5.54
N LEU A 129 0.40 -3.44 -6.63
CA LEU A 129 1.60 -4.13 -7.11
C LEU A 129 2.65 -3.08 -7.46
N SER A 130 3.84 -3.24 -6.90
CA SER A 130 5.02 -2.50 -7.35
C SER A 130 5.49 -3.05 -8.69
N LEU A 131 6.13 -2.18 -9.49
CA LEU A 131 6.81 -2.59 -10.73
C LEU A 131 7.71 -3.81 -10.47
N PRO A 132 7.78 -4.80 -11.38
CA PRO A 132 8.52 -6.05 -11.20
C PRO A 132 9.97 -5.87 -10.72
N GLN A 133 10.62 -4.77 -11.08
CA GLN A 133 11.98 -4.43 -10.67
C GLN A 133 12.19 -4.13 -9.18
N TYR A 134 11.12 -3.93 -8.40
CA TYR A 134 11.22 -3.80 -6.93
C TYR A 134 10.97 -5.12 -6.19
N TRP A 135 10.79 -6.22 -6.92
CA TRP A 135 10.63 -7.57 -6.37
C TRP A 135 11.97 -8.21 -5.99
N HIS A 136 13.01 -7.41 -5.77
CA HIS A 136 14.29 -7.93 -5.30
C HIS A 136 14.18 -8.29 -3.81
N HIS A 137 13.99 -9.59 -3.57
CA HIS A 137 14.26 -10.30 -2.30
C HIS A 137 13.27 -10.12 -1.14
N SER A 138 11.97 -9.96 -1.39
CA SER A 138 10.98 -10.56 -0.49
C SER A 138 10.44 -11.84 -1.10
N THR A 139 11.31 -12.84 -1.24
CA THR A 139 10.85 -14.20 -1.00
C THR A 139 10.40 -14.23 0.45
N MET A 140 9.13 -13.87 0.72
CA MET A 140 8.45 -14.47 1.85
C MET A 140 8.58 -15.96 1.59
N THR A 141 9.55 -16.58 2.26
CA THR A 141 9.75 -18.02 2.23
C THR A 141 8.47 -18.56 2.84
N ILE A 142 7.57 -19.03 1.98
CA ILE A 142 6.42 -19.80 2.41
C ILE A 142 7.03 -21.00 3.12
N PRO A 143 6.86 -21.15 4.45
CA PRO A 143 7.44 -22.28 5.14
C PRO A 143 6.87 -23.55 4.52
N SER A 144 7.73 -24.36 3.91
CA SER A 144 7.40 -25.71 3.47
C SER A 144 6.95 -26.48 4.72
N SER A 145 5.69 -26.92 4.74
CA SER A 145 5.06 -27.44 5.94
C SER A 145 5.51 -28.87 6.26
N GLU A 146 6.38 -29.00 7.25
CA GLU A 146 6.10 -29.89 8.38
C GLU A 146 6.08 -29.02 9.65
N GLY A 147 4.90 -28.74 10.19
CA GLY A 147 4.74 -28.25 11.57
C GLY A 147 4.69 -26.74 11.84
N THR A 148 4.56 -25.85 10.85
CA THR A 148 4.45 -24.40 11.15
C THR A 148 3.02 -23.99 11.49
N VAL A 149 2.85 -23.40 12.68
CA VAL A 149 1.61 -22.77 13.15
C VAL A 149 1.18 -21.69 12.17
N PHE A 150 0.06 -21.92 11.49
CA PHE A 150 -0.58 -20.89 10.68
C PHE A 150 -1.05 -19.79 11.63
N ALA A 151 -0.56 -18.57 11.45
CA ALA A 151 -1.14 -17.40 12.11
C ALA A 151 -2.35 -16.98 11.25
N PRO A 152 -3.60 -17.28 11.66
CA PRO A 152 -4.74 -16.60 11.07
C PRO A 152 -4.49 -15.10 11.15
N TYR A 153 -4.19 -14.45 10.01
CA TYR A 153 -4.18 -13.00 9.92
C TYR A 153 -5.63 -12.47 9.92
N PHE A 154 -6.40 -12.89 10.92
CA PHE A 154 -7.71 -12.36 11.24
C PHE A 154 -7.50 -11.10 12.06
N LEU A 155 -7.36 -9.95 11.40
CA LEU A 155 -7.67 -8.70 12.06
C LEU A 155 -9.17 -8.43 11.88
N LYS A 156 -9.98 -9.16 12.65
CA LYS A 156 -11.36 -8.74 12.95
C LYS A 156 -11.30 -7.51 13.85
N LEU A 157 -10.95 -6.36 13.27
CA LEU A 157 -11.22 -5.07 13.92
C LEU A 157 -12.72 -4.80 13.77
N PRO A 158 -13.48 -4.56 14.85
CA PRO A 158 -14.93 -4.37 14.79
C PRO A 158 -15.39 -3.30 13.79
N ASN A 159 -14.56 -2.27 13.58
CA ASN A 159 -14.85 -1.14 12.69
C ASN A 159 -14.52 -1.42 11.21
N PHE A 160 -13.78 -2.50 10.92
CA PHE A 160 -13.42 -2.93 9.55
C PHE A 160 -14.03 -4.29 9.20
N TRP A 161 -15.13 -4.62 9.86
CA TRP A 161 -15.84 -5.90 9.69
C TRP A 161 -16.25 -6.14 8.23
N LYS A 162 -16.58 -5.07 7.50
CA LYS A 162 -17.00 -5.17 6.11
C LYS A 162 -15.80 -4.85 5.21
N ALA A 163 -15.28 -5.87 4.53
CA ALA A 163 -14.45 -5.69 3.36
C ALA A 163 -15.19 -4.76 2.39
N PRO A 164 -14.61 -3.60 2.01
CA PRO A 164 -15.30 -2.70 1.10
C PRO A 164 -15.62 -3.39 -0.22
N LYS A 165 -16.85 -3.21 -0.69
CA LYS A 165 -17.30 -3.76 -1.97
C LYS A 165 -17.25 -2.67 -3.01
N ILE A 166 -16.39 -2.86 -4.00
CA ILE A 166 -16.25 -1.97 -5.15
C ILE A 166 -17.18 -2.49 -6.23
N HIS A 167 -18.19 -1.71 -6.59
CA HIS A 167 -19.08 -2.00 -7.71
C HIS A 167 -18.37 -1.71 -9.02
N LEU A 168 -18.14 -2.73 -9.83
CA LEU A 168 -17.42 -2.63 -11.08
C LEU A 168 -18.28 -1.93 -12.15
N GLU A 169 -17.62 -1.33 -13.13
CA GLU A 169 -18.28 -0.54 -14.19
C GLU A 169 -19.24 -1.37 -15.07
N ASP A 170 -19.13 -2.70 -15.05
CA ASP A 170 -20.05 -3.60 -15.75
C ASP A 170 -21.48 -3.61 -15.15
N GLY A 171 -21.67 -2.97 -13.99
CA GLY A 171 -22.95 -2.80 -13.32
C GLY A 171 -23.53 -4.07 -12.71
N GLN A 172 -22.83 -5.21 -12.80
CA GLN A 172 -23.31 -6.51 -12.30
C GLN A 172 -22.35 -7.15 -11.30
N SER A 173 -21.05 -6.89 -11.42
CA SER A 173 -20.05 -7.50 -10.55
C SER A 173 -19.55 -6.52 -9.48
N SER A 174 -19.10 -7.10 -8.37
CA SER A 174 -18.47 -6.36 -7.29
C SER A 174 -17.19 -7.05 -6.88
N GLN A 175 -16.13 -6.29 -6.70
CA GLN A 175 -14.88 -6.77 -6.13
C GLN A 175 -14.81 -6.37 -4.66
N SER A 176 -14.70 -7.36 -3.79
CA SER A 176 -14.46 -7.12 -2.37
C SER A 176 -12.98 -6.91 -2.10
N LEU A 177 -12.64 -5.83 -1.40
CA LEU A 177 -11.26 -5.45 -1.09
C LEU A 177 -10.89 -5.88 0.33
N ALA A 178 -9.84 -6.69 0.47
CA ALA A 178 -9.39 -7.14 1.79
C ALA A 178 -8.85 -5.97 2.61
N VAL A 179 -9.21 -5.90 3.90
CA VAL A 179 -8.63 -4.95 4.87
C VAL A 179 -7.88 -5.77 5.92
N SER A 180 -6.56 -5.65 5.98
CA SER A 180 -5.72 -6.51 6.82
C SER A 180 -4.41 -5.83 7.21
N SER A 181 -3.59 -6.47 8.05
CA SER A 181 -2.22 -6.00 8.26
C SER A 181 -1.42 -6.08 6.96
N ALA A 182 -0.39 -5.25 6.81
CA ALA A 182 0.47 -5.27 5.62
C ALA A 182 1.01 -6.68 5.33
N SER A 183 1.54 -7.38 6.34
CA SER A 183 2.07 -8.74 6.20
C SER A 183 0.99 -9.77 5.82
N GLY A 184 -0.21 -9.67 6.40
CA GLY A 184 -1.32 -10.55 6.07
C GLY A 184 -1.79 -10.37 4.63
N GLY A 185 -1.91 -9.12 4.17
CA GLY A 185 -2.30 -8.81 2.80
C GLY A 185 -1.27 -9.25 1.76
N TRP A 186 0.03 -9.06 2.04
CA TRP A 186 1.09 -9.57 1.16
C TRP A 186 1.09 -11.10 1.06
N MET A 187 0.93 -11.82 2.17
CA MET A 187 0.81 -13.28 2.15
C MET A 187 -0.39 -13.74 1.31
N ARG A 188 -1.55 -13.08 1.47
CA ARG A 188 -2.75 -13.37 0.67
C ARG A 188 -2.49 -13.17 -0.82
N MET A 189 -1.88 -12.05 -1.18
CA MET A 189 -1.51 -11.77 -2.56
C MET A 189 -0.56 -12.83 -3.12
N SER A 190 0.50 -13.19 -2.40
CA SER A 190 1.47 -14.20 -2.88
C SER A 190 0.88 -15.59 -3.05
N MET A 191 -0.12 -15.94 -2.22
CA MET A 191 -0.78 -17.24 -2.25
C MET A 191 -2.04 -17.25 -3.11
N ASN A 192 -2.40 -16.13 -3.73
CA ASN A 192 -3.67 -15.93 -4.44
C ASN A 192 -4.90 -16.33 -3.59
N TRP A 193 -4.90 -15.93 -2.32
CA TRP A 193 -5.99 -16.21 -1.37
C TRP A 193 -6.95 -15.02 -1.28
N ASP A 194 -8.22 -15.28 -1.57
CA ASP A 194 -9.31 -14.37 -1.23
C ASP A 194 -9.59 -14.34 0.29
N PHE A 195 -10.42 -13.41 0.77
CA PHE A 195 -10.87 -13.39 2.17
C PHE A 195 -12.16 -14.19 2.38
N GLU A 196 -12.91 -14.51 1.32
CA GLU A 196 -14.21 -15.17 1.41
C GLU A 196 -14.09 -16.62 1.90
N HIS A 197 -13.04 -17.33 1.47
CA HIS A 197 -12.77 -18.71 1.86
C HIS A 197 -11.79 -18.81 3.05
N ASP A 198 -11.62 -17.75 3.84
CA ASP A 198 -10.73 -17.77 5.01
C ASP A 198 -11.12 -18.85 6.02
N ILE A 199 -12.42 -19.06 6.23
CA ILE A 199 -12.93 -20.07 7.17
C ILE A 199 -12.64 -21.48 6.65
N ASP A 200 -12.91 -21.74 5.36
CA ASP A 200 -12.64 -23.05 4.76
C ASP A 200 -11.15 -23.40 4.82
N ARG A 201 -10.28 -22.40 4.65
CA ARG A 201 -8.84 -22.57 4.81
C ARG A 201 -8.46 -22.91 6.25
N LEU A 202 -9.14 -22.38 7.27
CA LEU A 202 -8.88 -22.78 8.66
C LEU A 202 -9.22 -24.26 8.89
N ASP A 203 -10.33 -24.73 8.31
CA ASP A 203 -10.78 -26.12 8.45
C ASP A 203 -9.84 -27.13 7.75
N LEU A 204 -9.19 -26.73 6.65
CA LEU A 204 -8.18 -27.54 5.95
C LEU A 204 -6.93 -27.84 6.81
N TRP A 205 -6.59 -26.97 7.77
CA TRP A 205 -5.38 -27.10 8.59
C TRP A 205 -5.67 -27.48 10.05
N GLY A 206 -6.93 -27.38 10.49
CA GLY A 206 -7.39 -27.94 11.75
C GLY A 206 -7.76 -29.41 11.60
N LYS A 207 -6.85 -30.34 11.93
CA LYS A 207 -7.37 -31.62 12.45
C LYS A 207 -8.18 -31.28 13.69
N PRO A 208 -9.43 -31.75 13.84
CA PRO A 208 -10.14 -31.59 15.10
C PRO A 208 -9.26 -32.24 16.17
N VAL A 209 -8.76 -31.44 17.11
CA VAL A 209 -8.15 -31.97 18.32
C VAL A 209 -9.30 -32.57 19.12
N THR A 210 -9.62 -33.83 18.86
CA THR A 210 -10.36 -34.67 19.79
C THR A 210 -9.43 -34.98 20.96
N SER A 211 -9.28 -34.03 21.89
CA SER A 211 -8.76 -34.34 23.22
C SER A 211 -9.17 -33.31 24.25
N CYS A 212 -9.90 -33.81 25.23
CA CYS A 212 -10.14 -33.30 26.57
C CYS A 212 -10.99 -32.03 26.72
N SER A 213 -12.28 -32.29 26.88
CA SER A 213 -13.03 -31.77 28.02
C SER A 213 -12.18 -31.73 29.31
N ALA A 214 -11.76 -30.54 29.74
CA ALA A 214 -11.42 -30.27 31.14
C ALA A 214 -11.35 -28.76 31.41
N LEU A 215 -12.23 -28.32 32.31
CA LEU A 215 -12.05 -27.24 33.27
C LEU A 215 -12.20 -25.79 32.78
N PHE A 216 -13.44 -25.31 32.81
CA PHE A 216 -13.76 -24.08 33.54
C PHE A 216 -14.89 -24.40 34.52
N ASN A 217 -14.55 -24.49 35.81
CA ASN A 217 -15.41 -24.03 36.90
C ASN A 217 -15.07 -22.56 37.15
#